data_AF-A0A6B2VI23-F1
#
_entry.id   AF-A0A6B2VI23-F1
#
_cell.length_a   1.000
_cell.length_b   1.000
_cell.length_c   1.000
_cell.angle_alpha   90.00
_cell.angle_beta   90.00
_cell.angle_gamma   90.00
#
_symmetry.space_group_name_H-M   'P 1'
#
loop_
_entity.id
_entity.type
_entity.pdbx_description
1 polymer ?
#
loop_
_entity_poly.entity_id
_entity_poly.type
_entity_poly.pdbx_seq_one_letter_code
_entity_poly.pdbx_strand_id
1 'polypeptide(L)'
;MTDDKTAQTYASAGYLGDPGARAEWDDRYNDRQQLWSGRPNGALVAEVAALAPGRVLDVGCGEGADAVWLARGGWDVTALDVSGVALDRA
;
A
#
# COMPACT_ATOMS: atom_id res chain seq x y z
N MET A 1 -5.39 15.44 -29.94
CA MET A 1 -5.53 16.44 -28.88
C MET A 1 -6.39 15.81 -27.82
N THR A 2 -5.76 15.05 -26.93
CA THR A 2 -6.40 14.36 -25.81
C THR A 2 -5.73 14.92 -24.57
N ASP A 3 -6.55 15.53 -23.71
CA ASP A 3 -6.10 16.35 -22.60
C ASP A 3 -5.36 15.53 -21.54
N ASP A 4 -4.06 15.79 -21.46
CA ASP A 4 -3.07 15.32 -20.47
C ASP A 4 -3.28 15.95 -19.07
N LYS A 5 -4.49 16.46 -18.79
CA LYS A 5 -4.78 17.29 -17.60
C LYS A 5 -5.35 16.52 -16.40
N THR A 6 -5.79 15.28 -16.60
CA THR A 6 -6.39 14.47 -15.52
C THR A 6 -5.34 13.89 -14.56
N ALA A 7 -4.14 13.55 -15.04
CA ALA A 7 -3.08 13.01 -14.18
C ALA A 7 -2.44 14.06 -13.27
N GLN A 8 -2.45 15.34 -13.67
CA GLN A 8 -1.77 16.41 -12.93
C GLN A 8 -2.59 16.95 -11.74
N THR A 9 -3.91 16.71 -11.70
CA THR A 9 -4.78 17.24 -10.63
C THR A 9 -4.63 16.47 -9.31
N TYR A 10 -4.14 15.23 -9.33
CA TYR A 10 -3.95 14.43 -8.11
C TYR A 10 -2.59 14.65 -7.42
N ALA A 11 -1.64 15.28 -8.09
CA ALA A 11 -0.27 15.44 -7.59
C ALA A 11 -0.07 16.65 -6.65
N SER A 12 -1.10 17.48 -6.41
CA SER A 12 -0.95 18.74 -5.66
C SER A 12 -1.86 18.90 -4.45
N ALA A 13 -2.74 17.94 -4.16
CA ALA A 13 -3.41 17.92 -2.86
C ALA A 13 -2.47 17.25 -1.88
N GLY A 14 -1.88 18.03 -0.97
CA GLY A 14 -1.22 17.45 0.20
C GLY A 14 -2.12 16.43 0.88
N TYR A 15 -1.54 15.50 1.64
CA TYR A 15 -2.28 14.46 2.34
C TYR A 15 -3.49 15.05 3.11
N LEU A 16 -4.70 14.62 2.73
CA LEU A 16 -5.97 15.20 3.21
C LEU A 16 -6.49 14.53 4.49
N GLY A 17 -5.86 13.44 4.95
CA GLY A 17 -6.23 12.77 6.19
C GLY A 17 -5.61 13.43 7.43
N ASP A 18 -5.79 12.81 8.60
CA ASP A 18 -5.27 13.36 9.85
C ASP A 18 -3.72 13.41 9.85
N PRO A 19 -3.11 14.61 9.90
CA PRO A 19 -1.65 14.75 9.94
C PRO A 19 -1.02 14.11 11.18
N GLY A 20 -1.74 14.04 12.30
CA GLY A 20 -1.28 13.40 13.53
C GLY A 20 -1.09 11.89 13.35
N ALA A 21 -2.11 11.21 12.82
CA ALA A 21 -2.03 9.79 12.46
C ALA A 21 -0.88 9.51 11.46
N ARG A 22 -0.69 10.38 10.46
CA ARG A 22 0.42 10.23 9.51
C ARG A 22 1.78 10.31 10.20
N ALA A 23 2.00 11.33 11.02
CA ALA A 23 3.25 11.51 11.75
C ALA A 23 3.54 10.32 12.68
N GLU A 24 2.54 9.83 13.41
CA GLU A 24 2.69 8.67 14.31
C GLU A 24 3.18 7.42 13.55
N TRP A 25 2.59 7.13 12.38
CA TRP A 25 3.02 5.97 11.60
C TRP A 25 4.37 6.19 10.92
N ASP A 26 4.65 7.38 10.38
CA ASP A 26 5.96 7.73 9.82
C ASP A 26 7.07 7.54 10.88
N ASP A 27 6.87 8.01 12.11
CA ASP A 27 7.80 7.82 13.23
C ASP A 27 8.00 6.33 13.56
N ARG A 28 6.90 5.57 13.64
CA ARG A 28 6.95 4.14 13.94
C ARG A 28 7.72 3.33 12.91
N TYR A 29 7.58 3.66 11.62
CA TYR A 29 8.40 3.05 10.58
C TYR A 29 9.85 3.52 10.68
N ASN A 30 10.13 4.82 10.89
CA ASN A 30 11.50 5.33 11.02
C ASN A 30 12.31 4.69 12.16
N ASP A 31 11.66 4.40 13.29
CA ASP A 31 12.32 3.83 14.48
C ASP A 31 12.90 2.42 14.28
N ARG A 32 12.46 1.68 13.25
CA ARG A 32 12.95 0.32 12.96
C ARG A 32 13.23 0.12 11.49
N GLN A 33 14.35 -0.52 11.15
CA GLN A 33 14.67 -0.85 9.75
C GLN A 33 13.64 -1.77 9.09
N GLN A 34 12.95 -2.59 9.89
CA GLN A 34 11.87 -3.46 9.44
C GLN A 34 10.86 -3.61 10.58
N LEU A 35 9.61 -3.24 10.32
CA LEU A 35 8.55 -3.33 11.32
C LEU A 35 7.77 -4.65 11.23
N TRP A 36 7.65 -5.19 10.02
CA TRP A 36 6.87 -6.39 9.73
C TRP A 36 7.76 -7.50 9.16
N SER A 37 7.22 -8.73 9.09
CA SER A 37 8.03 -9.89 8.66
C SER A 37 8.51 -9.85 7.20
N GLY A 38 7.97 -8.95 6.37
CA GLY A 38 8.16 -8.94 4.92
C GLY A 38 7.51 -10.12 4.18
N ARG A 39 6.77 -10.99 4.89
CA ARG A 39 6.02 -12.12 4.32
C ARG A 39 4.53 -11.78 4.29
N PRO A 40 3.78 -12.32 3.31
CA PRO A 40 2.34 -12.13 3.29
C PRO A 40 1.69 -12.78 4.51
N ASN A 41 0.57 -12.22 4.95
CA ASN A 41 -0.27 -12.76 6.00
C ASN A 41 -0.82 -14.13 5.59
N GLY A 42 -0.60 -15.14 6.43
CA GLY A 42 -1.07 -16.51 6.15
C GLY A 42 -2.60 -16.61 6.01
N ALA A 43 -3.36 -15.75 6.69
CA ALA A 43 -4.81 -15.70 6.53
C ALA A 43 -5.20 -15.21 5.13
N LEU A 44 -4.59 -14.13 4.65
CA LEU A 44 -4.80 -13.63 3.29
C LEU A 44 -4.53 -14.74 2.26
N VAL A 45 -3.37 -15.39 2.38
CA VAL A 45 -2.98 -16.48 1.47
C VAL A 45 -4.03 -17.59 1.46
N ALA A 46 -4.54 -17.99 2.63
CA ALA A 46 -5.55 -19.05 2.73
C ALA A 46 -6.87 -18.65 2.06
N GLU A 47 -7.35 -17.43 2.29
CA GLU A 47 -8.63 -16.95 1.75
C GLU A 47 -8.61 -16.81 0.23
N VAL A 48 -7.49 -16.38 -0.35
CA VAL A 48 -7.41 -16.13 -1.81
C VAL A 48 -6.94 -17.34 -2.62
N ALA A 49 -6.50 -18.43 -1.96
CA ALA A 49 -5.89 -19.59 -2.62
C ALA A 49 -6.77 -20.25 -3.71
N ALA A 50 -8.09 -20.21 -3.54
CA ALA A 50 -9.05 -20.80 -4.48
C ALA A 50 -9.69 -19.77 -5.43
N LEU A 51 -9.33 -18.49 -5.31
CA LEU A 51 -9.90 -17.42 -6.11
C LEU A 51 -9.09 -17.22 -7.39
N ALA A 52 -9.79 -16.94 -8.49
CA ALA A 52 -9.13 -16.45 -9.70
C ALA A 52 -8.67 -14.99 -9.46
N PRO A 53 -7.45 -14.60 -9.90
CA PRO A 53 -6.99 -13.23 -9.76
C PRO A 53 -7.95 -12.21 -10.37
N GLY A 54 -8.23 -11.17 -9.60
CA GLY A 54 -9.05 -10.02 -9.97
C GLY A 54 -8.41 -8.72 -9.49
N ARG A 55 -9.24 -7.79 -9.02
CA ARG A 55 -8.78 -6.51 -8.45
C ARG A 55 -8.78 -6.54 -6.93
N VAL A 56 -7.75 -5.97 -6.31
CA VAL A 56 -7.62 -5.87 -4.84
C VAL A 56 -7.29 -4.43 -4.43
N LEU A 57 -7.88 -4.00 -3.32
CA LEU A 57 -7.49 -2.82 -2.57
C LEU A 57 -6.87 -3.25 -1.24
N ASP A 58 -5.59 -2.97 -1.03
CA ASP A 58 -4.86 -3.22 0.21
C ASP A 58 -4.73 -1.93 1.03
N VAL A 59 -5.45 -1.85 2.15
CA VAL A 59 -5.58 -0.64 2.97
C VAL A 59 -4.71 -0.74 4.21
N GLY A 60 -3.79 0.21 4.38
CA GLY A 60 -2.78 0.11 5.44
C GLY A 60 -1.74 -0.95 5.09
N CYS A 61 -1.28 -0.95 3.83
CA CYS A 61 -0.44 -2.01 3.29
C CYS A 61 0.96 -2.07 3.92
N GLY A 62 1.35 -1.05 4.70
CA GLY A 62 2.66 -0.93 5.30
C GLY A 62 3.77 -1.05 4.26
N GLU A 63 4.71 -1.96 4.53
CA GLU A 63 5.86 -2.28 3.66
C GLU A 63 5.45 -3.19 2.47
N GLY A 64 4.16 -3.35 2.19
CA GLY A 64 3.66 -3.93 0.94
C GLY A 64 3.74 -5.45 0.79
N ALA A 65 4.01 -6.21 1.87
CA ALA A 65 4.25 -7.66 1.78
C ALA A 65 3.08 -8.43 1.13
N ASP A 66 1.84 -8.10 1.51
CA ASP A 66 0.62 -8.69 0.95
C ASP A 66 0.37 -8.20 -0.48
N ALA A 67 0.37 -6.89 -0.70
CA ALA A 67 0.21 -6.27 -2.02
C ALA A 67 1.17 -6.82 -3.08
N VAL A 68 2.47 -6.90 -2.77
CA VAL A 68 3.50 -7.40 -3.68
C VAL A 68 3.32 -8.90 -3.95
N TRP A 69 2.96 -9.68 -2.94
CA TRP A 69 2.71 -11.11 -3.11
C TRP A 69 1.49 -11.36 -4.01
N LEU A 70 0.39 -10.64 -3.80
CA LEU A 70 -0.81 -10.70 -4.65
C LEU A 70 -0.50 -10.25 -6.09
N ALA A 71 0.21 -9.15 -6.28
CA ALA A 71 0.58 -8.65 -7.61
C ALA A 71 1.43 -9.69 -8.39
N ARG A 72 2.37 -10.35 -7.70
CA ARG A 72 3.14 -11.48 -8.28
C ARG A 72 2.26 -12.68 -8.61
N GLY A 73 1.16 -12.86 -7.90
CA GLY A 73 0.12 -13.86 -8.17
C GLY A 73 -0.84 -13.49 -9.31
N GLY A 74 -0.63 -12.37 -10.00
CA GLY A 74 -1.44 -11.95 -11.15
C GLY A 74 -2.66 -11.11 -10.78
N TRP A 75 -2.77 -10.65 -9.53
CA TRP A 75 -3.82 -9.72 -9.12
C TRP A 75 -3.48 -8.30 -9.56
N ASP A 76 -4.52 -7.52 -9.90
CA ASP A 76 -4.42 -6.08 -10.13
C ASP A 76 -4.61 -5.35 -8.79
N VAL A 77 -3.51 -4.88 -8.20
CA VAL A 77 -3.47 -4.40 -6.82
C VAL A 77 -3.33 -2.89 -6.79
N THR A 78 -4.24 -2.23 -6.07
CA THR A 78 -4.05 -0.88 -5.55
C THR A 78 -3.75 -0.97 -4.06
N ALA A 79 -2.61 -0.46 -3.63
CA ALA A 79 -2.21 -0.45 -2.23
C ALA A 79 -2.06 0.98 -1.73
N LEU A 80 -2.44 1.24 -0.48
CA LEU A 80 -2.26 2.53 0.16
C LEU A 80 -1.88 2.36 1.62
N ASP A 81 -1.03 3.28 2.07
CA ASP A 81 -0.73 3.48 3.48
C ASP A 81 -0.76 4.98 3.79
N VAL A 82 -1.03 5.31 5.04
CA VAL A 82 -0.97 6.68 5.53
C VAL A 82 0.46 7.19 5.62
N SER A 83 1.40 6.27 5.88
CA SER A 83 2.82 6.56 6.01
C SER A 83 3.49 6.54 4.65
N GLY A 84 4.08 7.68 4.27
CA GLY A 84 4.96 7.73 3.10
C GLY A 84 6.22 6.91 3.32
N VAL A 85 6.72 6.86 4.56
CA VAL A 85 7.91 6.08 4.93
C VAL A 85 7.68 4.58 4.71
N ALA A 86 6.49 4.07 5.01
CA ALA A 86 6.14 2.66 4.76
C ALA A 86 6.16 2.33 3.27
N LEU A 87 5.55 3.20 2.44
CA LEU A 87 5.49 3.03 1.00
C LEU A 87 6.87 3.11 0.33
N ASP A 88 7.75 3.98 0.82
CA ASP A 88 9.13 4.09 0.32
C ASP A 88 9.99 2.83 0.58
N ARG A 89 9.53 1.95 1.48
CA ARG A 89 10.22 0.69 1.84
C ARG A 89 9.68 -0.55 1.12
N ALA A 90 8.59 -0.41 0.36
CA ALA A 90 7.92 -1.51 -0.32
C ALA A 90 8.72 -2.07 -1.51
#